data_AF-A0A376WDJ8-F1
#
_entry.id   AF-A0A376WDJ8-F1
#
_cell.length_a   1.000
_cell.length_b   1.000
_cell.length_c   1.000
_cell.angle_alpha   90.00
_cell.angle_beta   90.00
_cell.angle_gamma   90.00
#
_symmetry.space_group_name_H-M   'P 1'
#
loop_
_entity.id
_entity.type
_entity.pdbx_description
1 polymer ?
#
loop_
_entity_poly.entity_id
_entity_poly.type
_entity_poly.pdbx_seq_one_letter_code
_entity_poly.pdbx_strand_id
1 'polypeptide(L)'
;MQNVLRWLHALSVAWVGNSFGAGFFGALIAGIIGGIVVHYLKKIPVHKVLRSVMPIFIIPIVGTLITAGVMMWGLGEPVGALTNSLTQWLQGMQQGSIVMLAVIMGLMLAFDMGGPVNKVAYAFMLICVAQGVYTVVAIAAVGICVPPLGMGLATLIGRKNFSAESAKPARRHW
;
A
#
# COMPACT_ATOMS: atom_id res chain seq x y z
N MET A 1 5.89 -9.45 31.76
CA MET A 1 6.49 -8.10 31.59
C MET A 1 6.83 -7.76 30.14
N GLN A 2 7.51 -8.62 29.37
CA GLN A 2 7.83 -8.36 27.94
C GLN A 2 6.59 -8.17 27.04
N ASN A 3 5.49 -8.88 27.29
CA ASN A 3 4.25 -8.70 26.53
C ASN A 3 3.62 -7.33 26.77
N VAL A 4 3.67 -6.80 28.01
CA VAL A 4 3.12 -5.47 28.36
C VAL A 4 3.94 -4.36 27.70
N LEU A 5 5.26 -4.47 27.64
CA LEU A 5 6.09 -3.52 26.87
C LEU A 5 5.83 -3.59 25.36
N ARG A 6 5.58 -4.80 24.82
CA ARG A 6 5.16 -4.97 23.41
C ARG A 6 3.83 -4.28 23.12
N TRP A 7 2.87 -4.39 24.04
CA TRP A 7 1.59 -3.70 23.96
C TRP A 7 1.74 -2.18 24.10
N LEU A 8 2.60 -1.69 24.99
CA LEU A 8 2.86 -0.26 25.18
C LEU A 8 3.58 0.38 23.99
N HIS A 9 4.54 -0.32 23.37
CA HIS A 9 5.17 0.12 22.12
C HIS A 9 4.19 0.06 20.94
N ALA A 10 3.36 -0.98 20.86
CA ALA A 10 2.31 -1.05 19.84
C ALA A 10 1.28 0.07 20.03
N LEU A 11 0.94 0.42 21.27
CA LEU A 11 0.05 1.52 21.62
C LEU A 11 0.67 2.88 21.30
N SER A 12 1.94 3.15 21.63
CA SER A 12 2.55 4.44 21.31
C SER A 12 2.74 4.67 19.81
N VAL A 13 3.10 3.62 19.06
CA VAL A 13 3.20 3.68 17.59
C VAL A 13 1.82 3.80 16.94
N ALA A 14 0.80 3.09 17.45
CA ALA A 14 -0.58 3.22 16.99
C ALA A 14 -1.19 4.58 17.36
N TRP A 15 -0.88 5.13 18.54
CA TRP A 15 -1.31 6.45 18.97
C TRP A 15 -0.68 7.54 18.11
N VAL A 16 0.63 7.51 17.86
CA VAL A 16 1.27 8.47 16.94
C VAL A 16 0.69 8.37 15.53
N GLY A 17 0.47 7.16 15.02
CA GLY A 17 -0.16 6.96 13.70
C GLY A 17 -1.60 7.48 13.61
N ASN A 18 -2.38 7.32 14.69
CA ASN A 18 -3.79 7.72 14.75
C ASN A 18 -3.99 9.19 15.16
N SER A 19 -3.05 9.78 15.92
CA SER A 19 -3.16 11.15 16.45
C SER A 19 -2.73 12.23 15.45
N PHE A 20 -1.84 11.92 14.48
CA PHE A 20 -1.41 12.90 13.48
C PHE A 20 -2.21 12.85 12.17
N GLY A 21 -3.18 11.93 12.02
CA GLY A 21 -3.94 11.79 10.77
C GLY A 21 -3.07 11.45 9.54
N ALA A 22 -1.82 11.02 9.75
CA ALA A 22 -0.84 10.81 8.68
C ALA A 22 -1.27 9.73 7.66
N GLY A 23 -2.17 8.82 8.07
CA GLY A 23 -2.85 7.84 7.23
C GLY A 23 -2.01 7.27 6.08
N PHE A 24 -2.49 7.39 4.84
CA PHE A 24 -1.87 6.78 3.66
C PHE A 24 -0.40 7.16 3.47
N PHE A 25 -0.13 8.46 3.39
CA PHE A 25 1.20 8.97 3.12
C PHE A 25 2.13 8.73 4.30
N GLY A 26 1.60 8.70 5.52
CA GLY A 26 2.33 8.39 6.74
C GLY A 26 2.92 7.00 6.70
N ALA A 27 2.13 5.98 6.34
CA ALA A 27 2.61 4.61 6.22
C ALA A 27 3.66 4.45 5.10
N LEU A 28 3.43 5.10 3.95
CA LEU A 28 4.37 5.06 2.82
C LEU A 28 5.72 5.69 3.18
N ILE A 29 5.68 6.92 3.71
CA ILE A 29 6.87 7.69 4.06
C ILE A 29 7.62 7.03 5.23
N ALA A 30 6.91 6.59 6.28
CA ALA A 30 7.51 5.87 7.39
C ALA A 30 8.15 4.55 6.92
N GLY A 31 7.54 3.83 5.97
CA GLY A 31 8.11 2.63 5.38
C GLY A 31 9.43 2.90 4.63
N ILE A 32 9.47 3.97 3.83
CA ILE A 32 10.68 4.38 3.11
C ILE A 32 11.78 4.81 4.09
N ILE A 33 11.45 5.68 5.06
CA ILE A 33 12.41 6.15 6.07
C ILE A 33 12.92 4.97 6.89
N GLY A 34 12.03 4.10 7.38
CA GLY A 34 12.41 2.92 8.15
C GLY A 34 13.29 1.96 7.34
N GLY A 35 12.99 1.75 6.07
CA GLY A 35 13.83 0.95 5.18
C GLY A 35 15.24 1.53 5.03
N ILE A 36 15.35 2.84 4.83
CA ILE A 36 16.63 3.55 4.71
C ILE A 36 17.42 3.48 6.03
N VAL A 37 16.78 3.75 7.17
CA VAL A 37 17.40 3.70 8.50
C VAL A 37 17.92 2.28 8.79
N VAL A 38 17.11 1.25 8.52
CA VAL A 38 17.51 -0.15 8.69
C VAL A 38 18.67 -0.52 7.76
N HIS A 39 18.68 -0.03 6.51
CA HIS A 39 19.78 -0.26 5.58
C HIS A 39 21.11 0.29 6.10
N TYR A 40 21.11 1.50 6.66
CA TYR A 40 22.32 2.08 7.27
C TYR A 40 22.72 1.39 8.57
N LEU A 41 21.75 1.02 9.42
CA LEU A 41 22.03 0.26 10.64
C LEU A 41 22.73 -1.06 10.34
N LYS A 42 22.32 -1.78 9.28
CA LYS A 42 22.95 -3.04 8.85
C LYS A 42 24.39 -2.89 8.38
N LYS A 43 24.85 -1.70 7.99
CA LYS A 43 26.22 -1.45 7.54
C LYS A 43 27.22 -1.25 8.68
N ILE A 44 26.75 -1.10 9.91
CA ILE A 44 27.63 -0.89 11.08
C ILE A 44 28.35 -2.21 11.39
N PRO A 45 29.70 -2.24 11.38
CA PRO A 45 30.45 -3.45 11.70
C PRO A 45 30.29 -3.80 13.19
N VAL A 46 29.80 -5.00 13.47
CA VAL A 46 29.61 -5.50 14.84
C VAL A 46 30.43 -6.74 15.12
N HIS A 47 30.87 -6.87 16.37
CA HIS A 47 31.68 -7.98 16.85
C HIS A 47 30.89 -9.31 16.81
N LYS A 48 31.57 -10.46 16.68
CA LYS A 48 30.96 -11.79 16.42
C LYS A 48 29.80 -12.15 17.37
N VAL A 49 29.90 -11.77 18.64
CA VAL A 49 28.91 -12.04 19.70
C VAL A 49 27.62 -11.23 19.51
N LEU A 50 27.71 -10.05 18.89
CA LEU A 50 26.58 -9.13 18.71
C LEU A 50 25.81 -9.36 17.40
N ARG A 51 26.31 -10.21 16.49
CA ARG A 51 25.68 -10.46 15.18
C ARG A 51 24.24 -10.99 15.29
N SER A 52 23.93 -11.81 16.28
CA SER A 52 22.58 -12.35 16.49
C SER A 52 21.65 -11.37 17.22
N VAL A 53 22.20 -10.53 18.11
CA VAL A 53 21.43 -9.53 18.88
C VAL A 53 21.01 -8.37 17.98
N MET A 54 21.82 -8.04 16.98
CA MET A 54 21.61 -6.86 16.13
C MET A 54 20.28 -6.89 15.34
N PRO A 55 19.93 -7.92 14.55
CA PRO A 55 18.65 -7.96 13.81
C PRO A 55 17.43 -8.21 14.70
N ILE A 56 17.61 -8.80 15.89
CA ILE A 56 16.50 -9.17 16.78
C ILE A 56 16.11 -7.99 17.69
N PHE A 57 17.09 -7.25 18.21
CA PHE A 57 16.84 -6.17 19.18
C PHE A 57 17.25 -4.80 18.66
N ILE A 58 18.49 -4.63 18.20
CA ILE A 58 19.02 -3.30 17.89
C ILE A 58 18.33 -2.68 16.67
N ILE A 59 18.24 -3.44 15.57
CA ILE A 59 17.64 -2.94 14.33
C ILE A 59 16.16 -2.60 14.52
N PRO A 60 15.32 -3.46 15.12
CA PRO A 60 13.93 -3.10 15.38
C PRO A 60 13.79 -1.91 16.32
N ILE A 61 14.54 -1.86 17.43
CA ILE A 61 14.41 -0.78 18.42
C ILE A 61 14.90 0.54 17.84
N VAL A 62 16.16 0.60 17.39
CA VAL A 62 16.76 1.85 16.90
C VAL A 62 16.09 2.28 15.60
N GLY A 63 15.75 1.33 14.73
CA GLY A 63 15.05 1.60 13.48
C GLY A 63 13.68 2.23 13.70
N THR A 64 12.87 1.67 14.61
CA THR A 64 11.56 2.27 14.90
C THR A 64 11.68 3.57 15.68
N LEU A 65 12.65 3.72 16.58
CA LEU A 65 12.83 4.95 17.38
C LEU A 65 13.21 6.14 16.49
N ILE A 66 14.15 5.94 15.56
CA ILE A 66 14.54 6.98 14.60
C ILE A 66 13.37 7.30 13.66
N THR A 67 12.74 6.28 13.09
CA THR A 67 11.62 6.47 12.13
C THR A 67 10.44 7.17 12.80
N ALA A 68 10.06 6.75 14.01
CA ALA A 68 9.00 7.39 14.78
C ALA A 68 9.39 8.81 15.19
N GLY A 69 10.64 9.06 15.62
CA GLY A 69 11.13 10.39 15.95
C GLY A 69 11.05 11.36 14.76
N VAL A 70 11.48 10.93 13.58
CA VAL A 70 11.41 11.74 12.34
C VAL A 70 9.95 12.04 11.97
N MET A 71 9.07 11.05 12.07
CA MET A 71 7.64 11.24 11.81
C MET A 71 6.98 12.15 12.85
N MET A 72 7.33 12.05 14.14
CA MET A 72 6.73 12.86 15.20
C MET A 72 7.18 14.32 15.19
N TRP A 73 8.46 14.60 14.92
CA TRP A 73 9.02 15.95 15.10
C TRP A 73 9.03 16.80 13.83
N GLY A 74 8.75 16.23 12.66
CA GLY A 74 8.79 17.01 11.42
C GLY A 74 7.73 16.66 10.39
N LEU A 75 7.48 15.37 10.15
CA LEU A 75 6.68 14.96 8.98
C LEU A 75 5.22 14.62 9.30
N GLY A 76 4.85 14.38 10.56
CA GLY A 76 3.53 13.89 10.93
C GLY A 76 2.40 14.84 10.55
N GLU A 77 2.53 16.12 10.91
CA GLU A 77 1.55 17.16 10.62
C GLU A 77 1.36 17.45 9.12
N PRO A 78 2.42 17.74 8.31
CA PRO A 78 2.24 17.99 6.88
C PRO A 78 1.72 16.76 6.14
N VAL A 79 2.13 15.55 6.55
CA VAL A 79 1.65 14.30 5.95
C VAL A 79 0.19 14.02 6.33
N GLY A 80 -0.22 14.40 7.55
CA GLY A 80 -1.62 14.38 7.98
C GLY A 80 -2.49 15.33 7.17
N ALA A 81 -2.02 16.56 6.94
CA ALA A 81 -2.72 17.53 6.10
C ALA A 81 -2.92 17.00 4.67
N LEU A 82 -1.87 16.42 4.07
CA LEU A 82 -1.95 15.80 2.73
C LEU A 82 -2.99 14.67 2.67
N THR A 83 -3.00 13.81 3.69
CA THR A 83 -3.95 12.69 3.75
C THR A 83 -5.39 13.17 3.89
N ASN A 84 -5.61 14.19 4.73
CA ASN A 84 -6.92 14.80 4.91
C ASN A 84 -7.41 15.49 3.63
N SER A 85 -6.55 16.27 2.96
CA SER A 85 -6.88 16.90 1.68
C SER A 85 -7.22 15.87 0.60
N LEU A 86 -6.47 14.78 0.50
CA LEU A 86 -6.76 13.71 -0.46
C LEU A 86 -8.10 13.02 -0.15
N THR A 87 -8.35 12.74 1.13
CA THR A 87 -9.60 12.10 1.57
C THR A 87 -10.80 12.98 1.26
N GLN A 88 -10.72 14.28 1.56
CA GLN A 88 -11.75 15.26 1.22
C GLN A 88 -11.97 15.38 -0.29
N TRP A 89 -10.89 15.40 -1.08
CA TRP A 89 -10.98 15.43 -2.54
C TRP A 89 -11.68 14.18 -3.09
N LEU A 90 -11.31 12.99 -2.61
CA LEU A 90 -11.95 11.74 -3.00
C LEU A 90 -13.43 11.70 -2.60
N GLN A 91 -13.79 12.20 -1.42
CA GLN A 91 -15.18 12.31 -0.98
C GLN A 91 -15.96 13.30 -1.86
N GLY A 92 -15.35 14.42 -2.27
CA GLY A 92 -15.93 15.34 -3.24
C GLY A 92 -16.17 14.69 -4.60
N MET A 93 -15.23 13.87 -5.09
CA MET A 93 -15.39 13.12 -6.33
C MET A 93 -16.48 12.05 -6.26
N GLN A 94 -16.72 11.45 -5.10
CA GLN A 94 -17.81 10.48 -4.93
C GLN A 94 -19.18 11.11 -5.19
N GLN A 95 -19.39 12.37 -4.77
CA GLN A 95 -20.66 13.06 -4.99
C GLN A 95 -20.78 13.71 -6.36
N GLY A 96 -19.67 14.19 -6.94
CA GLY A 96 -19.67 14.89 -8.24
C GLY A 96 -19.49 13.99 -9.46
N SER A 97 -18.45 13.14 -9.48
CA SER A 97 -18.08 12.37 -10.67
C SER A 97 -17.42 11.04 -10.30
N ILE A 98 -18.19 10.18 -9.64
CA ILE A 98 -17.76 8.82 -9.29
C ILE A 98 -17.36 8.00 -10.54
N VAL A 99 -17.93 8.33 -11.71
CA VAL A 99 -17.58 7.73 -13.00
C VAL A 99 -16.14 8.02 -13.39
N MET A 100 -15.67 9.27 -13.21
CA MET A 100 -14.29 9.62 -13.53
C MET A 100 -13.30 8.92 -12.60
N LEU A 101 -13.63 8.83 -11.30
CA LEU A 101 -12.85 8.05 -10.34
C LEU A 101 -12.79 6.57 -10.76
N ALA A 102 -13.92 6.01 -11.21
CA ALA A 102 -14.00 4.63 -11.67
C ALA A 102 -13.15 4.37 -12.92
N VAL A 103 -13.14 5.30 -13.88
CA VAL A 103 -12.31 5.21 -15.08
C VAL A 103 -10.83 5.22 -14.75
N ILE A 104 -10.36 6.17 -13.92
CA ILE A 104 -8.94 6.27 -13.55
C ILE A 104 -8.49 5.00 -12.83
N MET A 105 -9.24 4.57 -11.81
CA MET A 105 -8.92 3.37 -11.05
C MET A 105 -8.97 2.10 -11.90
N GLY A 106 -10.01 1.96 -12.73
CA GLY A 106 -10.16 0.83 -13.66
C GLY A 106 -9.02 0.76 -14.67
N LEU A 107 -8.61 1.91 -15.23
CA LEU A 107 -7.46 1.99 -16.13
C LEU A 107 -6.17 1.57 -15.42
N MET A 108 -5.89 2.08 -14.21
CA MET A 108 -4.68 1.69 -13.47
C MET A 108 -4.62 0.19 -13.16
N LEU A 109 -5.75 -0.44 -12.81
CA LEU A 109 -5.82 -1.88 -12.53
C LEU A 109 -5.67 -2.72 -13.80
N ALA A 110 -6.21 -2.26 -14.92
CA ALA A 110 -6.18 -2.97 -16.20
C ALA A 110 -4.91 -2.70 -17.03
N PHE A 111 -4.17 -1.61 -16.75
CA PHE A 111 -3.15 -1.08 -17.64
C PHE A 111 -2.07 -2.11 -18.05
N ASP A 112 -1.52 -2.83 -17.08
CA ASP A 112 -0.44 -3.79 -17.32
C ASP A 112 -0.78 -5.24 -16.95
N MET A 113 -2.07 -5.53 -16.73
CA MET A 113 -2.58 -6.88 -16.48
C MET A 113 -1.88 -7.61 -15.30
N GLY A 114 -1.35 -6.89 -14.30
CA GLY A 114 -0.73 -7.51 -13.09
C GLY A 114 0.73 -7.15 -12.83
N GLY A 115 1.32 -6.28 -13.64
CA GLY A 115 2.65 -5.71 -13.44
C GLY A 115 2.72 -4.59 -12.38
N PRO A 116 3.73 -3.69 -12.47
CA PRO A 116 3.97 -2.65 -11.49
C PRO A 116 2.80 -1.69 -11.23
N VAL A 117 2.05 -1.29 -12.27
CA VAL A 117 0.97 -0.30 -12.13
C VAL A 117 -0.19 -0.88 -11.34
N ASN A 118 -0.58 -2.12 -11.63
CA ASN A 118 -1.62 -2.82 -10.86
C ASN A 118 -1.22 -2.99 -9.39
N LYS A 119 0.05 -3.30 -9.08
CA LYS A 119 0.53 -3.39 -7.68
C LYS A 119 0.40 -2.07 -6.92
N VAL A 120 0.71 -0.96 -7.58
CA VAL A 120 0.55 0.37 -6.97
C VAL A 120 -0.93 0.68 -6.74
N ALA A 121 -1.80 0.38 -7.71
CA ALA A 121 -3.25 0.55 -7.58
C ALA A 121 -3.84 -0.30 -6.44
N TYR A 122 -3.38 -1.54 -6.30
CA TYR A 122 -3.80 -2.45 -5.23
C TYR A 122 -3.33 -1.96 -3.85
N ALA A 123 -2.08 -1.52 -3.73
CA ALA A 123 -1.57 -0.92 -2.50
C ALA A 123 -2.37 0.33 -2.12
N PHE A 124 -2.67 1.20 -3.09
CA PHE A 124 -3.51 2.37 -2.88
C PHE A 124 -4.90 1.99 -2.35
N MET A 125 -5.55 0.99 -2.96
CA MET A 125 -6.85 0.48 -2.51
C MET A 125 -6.82 -0.05 -1.07
N LEU A 126 -5.85 -0.90 -0.72
CA LEU A 126 -5.70 -1.41 0.64
C LEU A 126 -5.54 -0.29 1.66
N ILE A 127 -4.90 0.80 1.28
CA ILE A 127 -4.69 1.92 2.18
C ILE A 127 -5.94 2.80 2.27
N CYS A 128 -6.71 2.96 1.20
CA CYS A 128 -8.04 3.58 1.25
C CYS A 128 -8.99 2.83 2.22
N VAL A 129 -8.90 1.49 2.30
CA VAL A 129 -9.63 0.71 3.32
C VAL A 129 -9.26 1.17 4.73
N ALA A 130 -7.97 1.33 5.00
CA ALA A 130 -7.48 1.77 6.31
C ALA A 130 -7.92 3.21 6.68
N GLN A 131 -8.32 4.01 5.69
CA GLN A 131 -8.86 5.36 5.88
C GLN A 131 -10.39 5.42 5.83
N GLY A 132 -11.08 4.27 5.72
CA GLY A 132 -12.54 4.21 5.65
C GLY A 132 -13.15 4.65 4.31
N VAL A 133 -12.34 4.79 3.25
CA VAL A 133 -12.79 5.18 1.90
C VAL A 133 -13.12 3.93 1.09
N TYR A 134 -14.32 3.37 1.31
CA TYR A 134 -14.74 2.10 0.71
C TYR A 134 -15.16 2.19 -0.76
N THR A 135 -15.44 3.38 -1.27
CA THR A 135 -15.83 3.60 -2.67
C THR A 135 -14.73 3.21 -3.65
N VAL A 136 -13.48 3.56 -3.36
CA VAL A 136 -12.31 3.17 -4.15
C VAL A 136 -12.15 1.65 -4.18
N VAL A 137 -12.46 0.99 -3.06
CA VAL A 137 -12.40 -0.47 -2.92
C VAL A 137 -13.47 -1.15 -3.78
N ALA A 138 -14.69 -0.63 -3.74
CA ALA A 138 -15.79 -1.14 -4.57
C ALA A 138 -15.48 -0.99 -6.07
N ILE A 139 -14.97 0.18 -6.48
CA ILE A 139 -14.51 0.43 -7.85
C ILE A 139 -13.40 -0.56 -8.23
N ALA A 140 -12.41 -0.73 -7.38
CA ALA A 140 -11.28 -1.63 -7.64
C ALA A 140 -11.72 -3.09 -7.75
N ALA A 141 -12.63 -3.54 -6.90
CA ALA A 141 -13.17 -4.90 -6.93
C ALA A 141 -13.84 -5.21 -8.28
N VAL A 142 -14.62 -4.26 -8.82
CA VAL A 142 -15.21 -4.40 -10.16
C VAL A 142 -14.12 -4.33 -11.24
N GLY A 143 -13.20 -3.37 -11.14
CA GLY A 143 -12.12 -3.16 -12.12
C GLY A 143 -11.18 -4.36 -12.28
N ILE A 144 -10.85 -5.07 -11.21
CA ILE A 144 -9.98 -6.26 -11.23
C ILE A 144 -10.61 -7.40 -12.06
N CYS A 145 -11.94 -7.50 -12.06
CA CYS A 145 -12.66 -8.51 -12.83
C CYS A 145 -12.74 -8.16 -14.32
N VAL A 146 -12.55 -6.90 -14.74
CA VAL A 146 -12.74 -6.48 -16.15
C VAL A 146 -11.69 -7.09 -17.10
N PRO A 147 -10.37 -7.05 -16.83
CA PRO A 147 -9.39 -7.67 -17.70
C PRO A 147 -9.57 -9.19 -17.90
N PRO A 148 -9.75 -9.97 -16.81
CA PRO A 148 -10.12 -11.36 -16.88
C PRO A 148 -11.64 -11.53 -17.07
N LEU A 149 -12.38 -10.55 -17.59
CA LEU A 149 -13.70 -10.73 -18.24
C LEU A 149 -13.68 -10.30 -19.74
N GLY A 150 -12.75 -9.44 -20.14
CA GLY A 150 -12.58 -9.01 -21.53
C GLY A 150 -11.82 -10.02 -22.40
N MET A 151 -10.67 -10.50 -21.93
CA MET A 151 -9.83 -11.48 -22.66
C MET A 151 -10.54 -12.80 -23.01
N GLY A 152 -11.42 -13.33 -22.18
CA GLY A 152 -12.12 -14.60 -22.32
C GLY A 152 -13.26 -14.44 -23.31
N LEU A 153 -14.03 -13.35 -23.21
CA LEU A 153 -14.97 -12.93 -24.26
C LEU A 153 -14.25 -12.76 -25.61
N ALA A 154 -13.08 -12.11 -25.62
CA ALA A 154 -12.27 -11.96 -26.84
C ALA A 154 -11.84 -13.31 -27.42
N THR A 155 -11.47 -14.29 -26.60
CA THR A 155 -11.15 -15.64 -27.09
C THR A 155 -12.35 -16.45 -27.58
N LEU A 156 -13.57 -16.16 -27.10
CA LEU A 156 -14.80 -16.81 -27.57
C LEU A 156 -15.25 -16.25 -28.92
N ILE A 157 -15.24 -14.92 -29.07
CA ILE A 157 -15.72 -14.23 -30.29
C ILE A 157 -14.63 -14.22 -31.38
N GLY A 158 -13.39 -13.93 -31.01
CA GLY A 158 -12.25 -13.74 -31.90
C GLY A 158 -11.38 -14.99 -32.07
N ARG A 159 -11.96 -16.19 -31.96
CA ARG A 159 -11.25 -17.50 -31.90
C ARG A 159 -10.22 -17.73 -33.01
N LYS A 160 -10.37 -17.02 -34.14
CA LYS A 160 -9.53 -17.07 -35.34
C LYS A 160 -8.24 -16.22 -35.22
N ASN A 161 -8.24 -15.24 -34.32
CA ASN A 161 -7.14 -14.29 -34.13
C ASN A 161 -6.19 -14.71 -32.99
N PHE A 162 -6.52 -15.75 -32.23
CA PHE A 162 -5.71 -16.24 -31.11
C PHE A 162 -5.13 -17.61 -31.44
N SER A 163 -3.80 -17.74 -31.31
CA SER A 163 -3.10 -19.03 -31.38
C SER A 163 -3.61 -19.99 -30.30
N ALA A 164 -3.55 -21.30 -30.57
CA ALA A 164 -3.92 -22.35 -29.62
C ALA A 164 -3.17 -22.24 -28.28
N GLU A 165 -1.95 -21.68 -28.32
CA GLU A 165 -1.09 -21.40 -27.16
C GLU A 165 -1.68 -20.28 -26.26
N SER A 166 -2.14 -19.17 -26.86
CA SER A 166 -2.63 -17.98 -26.15
C SER A 166 -4.07 -18.14 -25.65
N ALA A 167 -4.86 -18.98 -26.31
CA ALA A 167 -6.26 -19.23 -25.95
C ALA A 167 -6.44 -20.25 -24.82
N LYS A 168 -5.39 -21.02 -24.46
CA LYS A 168 -5.42 -22.03 -23.39
C LYS A 168 -5.35 -21.42 -21.97
N PRO A 169 -4.39 -20.51 -21.67
CA PRO A 169 -4.33 -19.82 -20.38
C PRO A 169 -5.55 -18.92 -20.19
N ALA A 170 -5.98 -18.24 -21.26
CA ALA A 170 -7.22 -17.49 -21.28
C ALA A 170 -8.38 -18.39 -20.84
N ARG A 171 -8.69 -19.52 -21.47
CA ARG A 171 -9.84 -20.36 -21.03
C ARG A 171 -9.71 -21.06 -19.66
N ARG A 172 -8.54 -21.01 -19.00
CA ARG A 172 -8.29 -21.73 -17.73
C ARG A 172 -8.39 -20.83 -16.49
N HIS A 173 -8.39 -19.51 -16.65
CA HIS A 173 -8.29 -18.53 -15.56
C HIS A 173 -9.59 -17.76 -15.25
N TRP A 174 -10.75 -18.29 -15.67
CA TRP A 174 -12.09 -17.70 -15.55
C TRP A 174 -12.99 -18.77 -14.98
#